data_AF-A0A2L0HXI1-F1
#
_entry.id   AF-A0A2L0HXI1-F1
#
_cell.length_a   1.000
_cell.length_b   1.000
_cell.length_c   1.000
_cell.angle_alpha   90.00
_cell.angle_beta   90.00
_cell.angle_gamma   90.00
#
_symmetry.space_group_name_H-M   'P 1'
#
loop_
_entity.id
_entity.type
_entity.pdbx_description
1 polymer ?
#
loop_
_entity_poly.entity_id
_entity_poly.type
_entity_poly.pdbx_seq_one_letter_code
_entity_poly.pdbx_strand_id
1 'polypeptide(L)'
;MNSSSQVETIEVINFGKFKGTALVDLNHGYVNWLLEQETLNSNLRNSLEALPWVKEAQKRQKLAEVLQRTHIPSQDRRAYKKRMGWVGA
;
A
#
# COMPACT_ATOMS: atom_id res chain seq x y z
N MET A 1 -8.87 -31.71 -27.75
CA MET A 1 -9.30 -30.38 -27.29
C MET A 1 -8.96 -30.30 -25.80
N ASN A 2 -7.83 -29.68 -25.44
CA ASN A 2 -7.59 -29.27 -24.06
C ASN A 2 -6.39 -28.30 -24.04
N SER A 3 -6.68 -27.03 -24.28
CA SER A 3 -5.75 -25.95 -23.97
C SER A 3 -6.41 -25.19 -22.82
N SER A 4 -6.28 -25.72 -21.61
CA SER A 4 -6.56 -24.98 -20.39
C SER A 4 -5.56 -23.83 -20.35
N SER A 5 -5.98 -22.66 -20.85
CA SER A 5 -5.26 -21.40 -20.70
C SER A 5 -5.15 -21.11 -19.21
N GLN A 6 -4.11 -21.65 -18.57
CA GLN A 6 -3.60 -21.08 -17.34
C GLN A 6 -3.26 -19.65 -17.70
N VAL A 7 -4.08 -18.71 -17.25
CA VAL A 7 -3.77 -17.29 -17.33
C VAL A 7 -2.59 -17.12 -16.39
N GLU A 8 -1.41 -17.38 -16.92
CA GLU A 8 -0.15 -17.11 -16.26
C GLU A 8 -0.21 -15.66 -15.82
N THR A 9 0.03 -15.50 -14.53
CA THR A 9 0.22 -14.26 -13.80
C THR A 9 0.76 -13.19 -14.73
N ILE A 10 0.07 -12.05 -14.85
CA ILE A 10 0.60 -10.90 -15.58
C ILE A 10 1.75 -10.36 -14.73
N GLU A 11 2.89 -11.04 -14.79
CA GLU A 11 4.11 -10.69 -14.06
C GLU A 11 4.81 -9.52 -14.72
N VAL A 12 4.41 -9.17 -15.95
CA VAL A 12 5.10 -8.20 -16.80
C VAL A 12 4.11 -7.17 -17.34
N ILE A 13 4.46 -5.89 -17.22
CA ILE A 13 3.70 -4.80 -17.82
C ILE A 13 3.75 -4.91 -19.35
N ASN A 14 2.61 -4.81 -20.03
CA ASN A 14 2.54 -4.90 -21.49
C ASN A 14 2.28 -3.56 -22.21
N PHE A 15 2.19 -2.45 -21.47
CA PHE A 15 1.90 -1.11 -22.00
C PHE A 15 2.81 -0.02 -21.43
N GLY A 16 2.73 1.17 -22.02
CA GLY A 16 3.41 2.36 -21.53
C GLY A 16 4.94 2.25 -21.58
N LYS A 17 5.59 3.10 -20.78
CA LYS A 17 7.06 3.24 -20.76
C LYS A 17 7.77 2.00 -20.21
N PHE A 18 7.12 1.23 -19.34
CA PHE A 18 7.71 0.06 -18.67
C PHE A 18 7.24 -1.26 -19.30
N LYS A 19 6.80 -1.24 -20.57
CA LYS A 19 6.47 -2.46 -21.30
C LYS A 19 7.63 -3.45 -21.28
N GLY A 20 7.37 -4.70 -20.92
CA GLY A 20 8.35 -5.76 -20.76
C GLY A 20 9.01 -5.80 -19.37
N THR A 21 8.66 -4.91 -18.45
CA THR A 21 9.21 -4.89 -17.09
C THR A 21 8.35 -5.71 -16.15
N ALA A 22 8.98 -6.50 -15.28
CA ALA A 22 8.25 -7.26 -14.27
C ALA A 22 7.61 -6.33 -13.22
N LEU A 23 6.44 -6.70 -12.68
CA LEU A 23 5.71 -5.91 -11.68
C LEU A 23 6.56 -5.64 -10.43
N VAL A 24 7.41 -6.60 -10.06
CA VAL A 24 8.32 -6.50 -8.90
C VAL A 24 9.45 -5.50 -9.10
N ASP A 25 9.83 -5.24 -10.36
CA ASP A 25 10.91 -4.33 -10.74
C ASP A 25 10.41 -2.93 -11.08
N LEU A 26 9.09 -2.71 -11.02
CA LEU A 26 8.52 -1.39 -11.25
C LEU A 26 8.92 -0.44 -10.14
N ASN A 27 9.27 0.78 -10.54
CA ASN A 27 9.49 1.87 -9.61
C ASN A 27 8.22 2.14 -8.80
N HIS A 28 8.36 2.28 -7.48
CA HIS A 28 7.26 2.57 -6.55
C HIS A 28 6.42 3.78 -6.98
N GLY A 29 7.05 4.85 -7.48
CA GLY A 29 6.34 6.04 -7.96
C GLY A 29 5.44 5.74 -9.16
N TYR A 30 5.88 4.86 -10.06
CA TYR A 30 5.08 4.45 -11.21
C TYR A 30 3.91 3.55 -10.78
N VAL A 31 4.14 2.64 -9.83
CA VAL A 31 3.07 1.80 -9.28
C VAL A 31 2.03 2.63 -8.55
N ASN A 32 2.42 3.61 -7.74
CA ASN A 32 1.48 4.51 -7.07
C ASN A 32 0.66 5.30 -8.10
N TRP A 33 1.31 5.88 -9.10
CA TRP A 33 0.63 6.58 -10.19
C TRP A 33 -0.36 5.68 -10.94
N LEU A 34 -0.03 4.40 -11.17
CA LEU A 34 -0.95 3.44 -11.78
C LEU A 34 -2.17 3.18 -10.88
N LEU A 35 -1.96 2.97 -9.58
CA LEU A 35 -3.04 2.71 -8.61
C LEU A 35 -4.00 3.88 -8.42
N GLU A 36 -3.56 5.11 -8.74
CA GLU A 36 -4.41 6.31 -8.78
C GLU A 36 -5.35 6.35 -9.99
N GLN A 37 -5.08 5.57 -11.05
CA GLN A 37 -5.91 5.60 -12.26
C GLN A 37 -7.24 4.85 -12.03
N GLU A 38 -8.36 5.55 -12.23
CA GLU A 38 -9.71 4.96 -12.10
C GLU A 38 -10.01 3.90 -13.17
N THR A 39 -9.41 4.04 -14.35
CA THR A 39 -9.59 3.15 -15.50
C THR A 39 -8.63 1.95 -15.51
N LEU A 40 -7.81 1.79 -14.46
CA LEU A 40 -6.87 0.69 -14.36
C LEU A 40 -7.61 -0.66 -14.36
N ASN A 41 -7.15 -1.59 -15.19
CA ASN A 41 -7.70 -2.95 -15.23
C ASN A 41 -7.69 -3.60 -13.84
N SER A 42 -8.84 -4.14 -13.41
CA SER A 42 -9.01 -4.70 -12.06
C SER A 42 -8.03 -5.83 -11.74
N ASN A 43 -7.69 -6.69 -12.70
CA ASN A 43 -6.74 -7.78 -12.48
C ASN A 43 -5.32 -7.24 -12.27
N LEU A 44 -4.92 -6.24 -13.05
CA LEU A 44 -3.63 -5.58 -12.88
C LEU A 44 -3.57 -4.83 -11.55
N ARG A 45 -4.66 -4.12 -11.18
CA ARG A 45 -4.77 -3.45 -9.89
C ARG A 45 -4.57 -4.43 -8.73
N ASN A 46 -5.28 -5.56 -8.74
CA ASN A 46 -5.13 -6.61 -7.74
C ASN A 46 -3.69 -7.16 -7.68
N SER A 47 -3.02 -7.27 -8.82
CA SER A 47 -1.63 -7.74 -8.91
C SER A 47 -0.64 -6.72 -8.33
N LEU A 48 -0.84 -5.42 -8.59
CA LEU A 48 -0.03 -4.34 -8.01
C LEU A 48 -0.26 -4.22 -6.50
N GLU A 49 -1.52 -4.27 -6.05
CA GLU A 49 -1.86 -4.28 -4.62
C GLU A 49 -1.36 -5.55 -3.91
N ALA A 50 -1.12 -6.64 -4.65
CA ALA A 50 -0.54 -7.86 -4.10
C ALA A 50 0.94 -7.73 -3.72
N LEU A 51 1.65 -6.73 -4.26
CA LEU A 51 3.09 -6.52 -4.01
C LEU A 51 3.36 -6.31 -2.52
N PRO A 52 4.42 -6.92 -1.93
CA PRO A 52 4.68 -6.86 -0.50
C PRO A 52 4.78 -5.44 0.06
N TRP A 53 5.47 -4.55 -0.67
CA TRP A 53 5.68 -3.17 -0.24
C TRP A 53 4.39 -2.33 -0.33
N VAL A 54 3.52 -2.60 -1.31
CA VAL A 54 2.22 -1.93 -1.45
C VAL A 54 1.30 -2.34 -0.30
N LYS A 55 1.22 -3.65 -0.01
CA LYS A 55 0.47 -4.15 1.15
C LYS A 55 0.93 -3.52 2.45
N GLU A 56 2.23 -3.41 2.63
CA GLU A 56 2.81 -2.81 3.84
C GLU A 56 2.49 -1.32 3.93
N ALA A 57 2.56 -0.58 2.82
CA ALA A 57 2.17 0.82 2.76
C ALA A 57 0.68 1.02 3.10
N GLN A 58 -0.20 0.21 2.53
CA GLN A 58 -1.64 0.24 2.83
C GLN A 58 -1.94 -0.10 4.30
N LYS A 59 -1.26 -1.10 4.87
CA LYS A 59 -1.37 -1.43 6.29
C LYS A 59 -0.98 -0.26 7.18
N ARG A 60 0.11 0.44 6.85
CA ARG A 60 0.57 1.63 7.59
C ARG A 60 -0.42 2.78 7.49
N GLN A 61 -0.97 3.03 6.30
CA GLN A 61 -2.02 4.04 6.10
C GLN A 61 -3.26 3.71 6.92
N LYS A 62 -3.76 2.47 6.83
CA LYS A 62 -4.91 2.01 7.62
C LYS A 62 -4.66 2.12 9.12
N LEU A 63 -3.46 1.74 9.58
CA LEU A 63 -3.08 1.91 10.98
C LEU A 63 -3.07 3.38 11.39
N ALA A 64 -2.51 4.27 10.57
CA ALA A 64 -2.51 5.70 10.84
C ALA A 64 -3.93 6.26 10.92
N GLU A 65 -4.82 5.88 9.99
CA GLU A 65 -6.25 6.26 10.04
C GLU A 65 -6.93 5.75 11.30
N VAL A 66 -6.71 4.48 11.66
CA VAL A 66 -7.24 3.90 12.90
C VAL A 66 -6.73 4.68 14.11
N LEU A 67 -5.43 4.96 14.17
CA LEU A 67 -4.82 5.72 15.26
C LEU A 67 -5.33 7.16 15.35
N GLN A 68 -5.64 7.79 14.22
CA GLN A 68 -6.26 9.12 14.18
C GLN A 68 -7.71 9.10 14.66
N ARG A 69 -8.49 8.07 14.28
CA ARG A 69 -9.89 7.89 14.71
C ARG A 69 -9.99 7.53 16.17
N THR A 70 -9.04 6.73 16.66
CA THR A 70 -8.97 6.43 18.07
C THR A 70 -8.49 7.67 18.80
N HIS A 71 -9.30 8.15 19.73
CA HIS A 71 -8.84 9.12 20.71
C HIS A 71 -7.88 8.37 21.66
N ILE A 72 -6.66 8.06 21.22
CA ILE A 72 -5.57 7.52 22.05
C ILE A 72 -4.68 8.70 22.46
N PRO A 73 -5.03 9.43 23.53
CA PRO A 73 -3.99 9.95 24.38
C PRO A 73 -3.32 8.72 24.97
N SER A 74 -2.11 8.38 24.52
CA SER A 74 -1.34 7.36 25.21
C SER A 74 -1.28 7.78 26.67
N GLN A 75 -1.94 7.01 27.55
CA GLN A 75 -1.91 7.22 29.00
C GLN A 75 -0.45 7.29 29.43
N ASP A 76 0.41 6.46 28.83
CA ASP A 76 1.85 6.49 29.04
C ASP A 76 2.49 7.80 28.57
N ARG A 77 2.15 8.35 27.40
CA ARG A 77 2.69 9.63 26.93
C ARG A 77 2.21 10.81 27.78
N ARG A 78 0.96 10.80 28.23
CA ARG A 78 0.41 11.85 29.10
C ARG A 78 0.97 11.72 30.52
N ALA A 79 1.08 10.50 31.06
CA ALA A 79 1.70 10.22 32.35
C ALA A 79 3.21 10.48 32.34
N TYR A 80 3.90 10.18 31.24
CA TYR A 80 5.31 10.51 31.01
C TYR A 80 5.49 12.04 30.98
N LYS A 81 4.72 12.75 30.17
CA LYS A 81 4.76 14.23 30.12
C LYS A 81 4.41 14.87 31.46
N LYS A 82 3.49 14.29 32.23
CA LYS A 82 3.12 14.75 33.58
C LYS A 82 4.23 14.46 34.61
N ARG A 83 4.89 13.30 34.53
CA ARG A 83 6.08 12.97 35.34
C ARG A 83 7.27 13.89 35.03
N MET A 84 7.43 14.26 33.76
CA MET A 84 8.48 15.18 33.30
C MET A 84 8.15 16.67 33.57
N GLY A 85 6.97 16.99 34.12
CA GLY A 85 6.56 18.37 34.42
C GLY A 85 6.24 19.23 33.19
N TRP A 86 6.08 18.64 32.00
CA TRP A 86 5.89 19.35 30.73
C TRP A 86 4.43 19.73 30.43
N VAL A 87 3.49 19.21 31.22
CA VAL A 87 2.07 19.55 31.11
C VAL A 87 1.59 19.90 32.52
N GLY A 88 1.28 21.18 32.72
CA GLY A 88 0.68 21.71 33.95
C GLY A 88 -0.74 21.22 34.15
N ALA A 89 -1.23 21.31 35.40
CA ALA A 89 -2.63 21.07 35.75
C ALA A 89 -3.58 21.93 34.90
#